data_AF-A0A382YJH2-F1
#
_entry.id   AF-A0A382YJH2-F1
#
_cell.length_a   1.000
_cell.length_b   1.000
_cell.length_c   1.000
_cell.angle_alpha   90.00
_cell.angle_beta   90.00
_cell.angle_gamma   90.00
#
_symmetry.space_group_name_H-M   'P 1'
#
loop_
_entity.id
_entity.type
_entity.pdbx_description
1 polymer ?
#
loop_
_entity_poly.entity_id
_entity_poly.type
_entity_poly.pdbx_seq_one_letter_code
_entity_poly.pdbx_strand_id
1 'polypeptide(L)' 'MVVRHHEIDFAAGALVFPGGKVDQSDYDKKINQYLCKEETSDRENIPFKIAAVRECFEEANIL' A
#
# COMPACT_ATOMS: atom_id res chain seq x y z
N MET A 1 -8.32 -10.33 -0.23
CA MET A 1 -8.12 -10.66 1.20
C MET A 1 -7.10 -11.77 1.26
N VAL A 2 -6.13 -11.70 2.16
CA VAL A 2 -5.06 -12.68 2.32
C VAL A 2 -5.10 -13.25 3.75
N VAL A 3 -4.63 -14.49 3.90
CA VAL A 3 -4.47 -15.15 5.20
C VAL A 3 -3.04 -14.88 5.69
N ARG A 4 -2.88 -14.24 6.85
CA ARG A 4 -1.55 -13.89 7.38
C ARG A 4 -0.74 -15.14 7.75
N HIS A 5 0.44 -15.29 7.15
CA HIS A 5 1.39 -16.37 7.48
C HIS A 5 2.01 -16.13 8.87
N HIS A 6 2.26 -17.21 9.60
CA HIS A 6 2.49 -17.30 11.05
C HIS A 6 3.76 -16.62 11.63
N GLU A 7 4.48 -15.77 10.89
CA GLU A 7 5.76 -15.19 11.36
C GLU A 7 5.66 -13.78 11.96
N ILE A 8 4.44 -13.27 12.19
CA ILE A 8 4.21 -11.97 12.88
C ILE A 8 3.18 -12.18 14.01
N ASP A 9 3.59 -11.93 15.25
CA ASP A 9 2.83 -12.15 16.50
C ASP A 9 1.51 -11.36 16.66
N PHE A 10 1.04 -10.64 15.63
CA PHE A 10 -0.15 -9.80 15.69
C PHE A 10 -1.27 -10.28 14.74
N ALA A 11 -2.38 -10.77 15.34
CA ALA A 11 -3.59 -11.23 14.67
C ALA A 11 -3.40 -12.43 13.71
N ALA A 12 -2.60 -13.43 14.11
CA ALA A 12 -2.45 -14.68 13.38
C ALA A 12 -3.81 -15.34 13.08
N GLY A 13 -4.04 -15.70 11.81
CA GLY A 13 -5.28 -16.36 11.35
C GLY A 13 -6.44 -15.44 10.95
N ALA A 14 -6.31 -14.11 11.10
CA ALA A 14 -7.32 -13.18 10.60
C ALA A 14 -7.28 -13.02 9.07
N LEU A 15 -8.45 -12.87 8.45
CA LEU A 15 -8.55 -12.41 7.06
C LEU A 15 -8.38 -10.89 7.01
N VAL A 16 -7.40 -10.43 6.25
CA VAL A 16 -7.09 -9.01 6.10
C VAL A 16 -7.02 -8.62 4.64
N PHE A 17 -7.14 -7.32 4.36
CA PHE A 17 -6.71 -6.79 3.07
C PHE A 17 -5.19 -6.72 3.01
N PRO A 18 -4.60 -6.84 1.81
CA PRO A 18 -3.19 -6.54 1.62
C PRO A 18 -2.83 -5.17 2.18
N GLY A 19 -1.68 -5.08 2.84
CA GLY A 19 -1.25 -3.81 3.39
C GLY A 19 -0.09 -3.95 4.37
N GLY A 20 0.75 -2.93 4.38
CA GLY A 20 1.95 -2.87 5.18
C GLY A 20 2.32 -1.43 5.54
N LYS A 21 3.58 -1.23 5.94
CA LYS A 21 4.10 0.09 6.25
C LYS A 21 4.43 0.82 4.96
N VAL A 22 4.29 2.15 4.99
CA VAL A 22 4.78 3.01 3.91
C VAL A 22 6.31 2.88 3.85
N ASP A 23 6.83 2.65 2.64
CA ASP A 23 8.25 2.59 2.33
C ASP A 23 8.78 3.96 1.90
N GLN A 24 10.10 4.18 1.99
CA GLN A 24 10.72 5.44 1.55
C GLN A 24 10.47 5.72 0.05
N SER A 25 10.39 4.67 -0.77
CA SER A 25 10.09 4.78 -2.21
C SER A 25 8.66 5.28 -2.49
N ASP A 26 7.71 5.05 -1.58
CA ASP A 26 6.32 5.53 -1.72
C ASP A 26 6.22 7.07 -1.63
N TYR A 27 7.29 7.75 -1.19
CA TYR A 27 7.40 9.20 -1.18
C TYR A 27 8.06 9.78 -2.44
N ASP A 28 8.44 8.96 -3.43
CA ASP A 28 9.09 9.47 -4.64
C ASP A 28 8.13 10.36 -5.46
N LYS A 29 8.44 11.66 -5.47
CA LYS A 29 7.66 12.67 -6.19
C LYS A 29 7.61 12.43 -7.69
N LYS A 30 8.51 11.63 -8.27
CA LYS A 30 8.43 11.22 -9.68
C LYS A 30 7.15 10.44 -9.97
N ILE A 31 6.62 9.70 -8.99
CA ILE A 31 5.37 8.93 -9.13
C ILE A 31 4.17 9.88 -9.26
N ASN A 32 4.25 11.10 -8.73
CA ASN A 32 3.15 12.07 -8.77
C ASN A 32 2.73 12.47 -10.19
N GLN A 33 3.56 12.22 -11.20
CA GLN A 33 3.20 12.44 -12.61
C GLN A 33 2.07 11.51 -13.10
N TYR A 34 1.85 10.38 -12.41
CA TYR A 34 0.81 9.41 -12.72
C TYR A 34 -0.48 9.64 -11.94
N LEU A 35 -0.51 10.64 -11.04
CA LEU A 35 -1.70 10.96 -10.27
C LEU A 35 -2.74 11.68 -11.13
N CYS A 36 -4.00 11.32 -10.94
CA CYS A 36 -5.12 12.10 -11.46
C CYS A 36 -5.12 13.51 -10.84
N LYS A 37 -5.62 14.50 -11.56
CA LYS A 37 -5.58 15.91 -11.11
C LYS A 37 -6.31 16.10 -9.78
N GLU A 38 -7.36 15.33 -9.55
CA GLU A 38 -8.21 15.36 -8.36
C GLU A 38 -7.45 14.93 -7.09
N GLU A 39 -6.47 14.02 -7.24
CA GLU A 39 -5.66 13.47 -6.16
C GLU A 39 -4.56 14.43 -5.68
N THR A 40 -4.27 15.49 -6.44
CA THR A 40 -3.20 16.45 -6.12
C THR A 40 -3.51 17.36 -4.92
N SER A 41 -4.78 17.39 -4.49
CA SER A 41 -5.24 18.11 -3.31
C SER A 41 -4.96 17.37 -2.00
N ASP A 42 -4.79 16.05 -2.05
CA ASP A 42 -4.64 15.16 -0.90
C ASP A 42 -3.17 14.70 -0.71
N ARG A 43 -2.25 15.69 -0.69
CA ARG A 43 -0.82 15.41 -0.81
C ARG A 43 -0.23 14.60 0.34
N GLU A 44 -0.78 14.75 1.53
CA GLU A 44 -0.31 14.05 2.72
C GLU A 44 -0.64 12.55 2.66
N ASN A 45 -1.73 12.17 1.98
CA ASN A 45 -2.16 10.78 1.88
C ASN A 45 -1.63 10.04 0.64
N ILE A 46 -1.02 10.75 -0.33
CA ILE A 46 -0.44 10.14 -1.54
C ILE A 46 0.47 8.94 -1.21
N PRO A 47 1.43 9.04 -0.27
CA PRO A 47 2.33 7.92 0.03
C PRO A 47 1.59 6.68 0.54
N PHE A 48 0.51 6.86 1.31
CA PHE A 48 -0.30 5.76 1.81
C PHE A 48 -1.09 5.06 0.69
N LYS A 49 -1.57 5.83 -0.31
CA LYS A 49 -2.24 5.26 -1.48
C LYS A 49 -1.28 4.48 -2.37
N ILE A 50 -0.06 5.00 -2.56
CA ILE A 50 1.00 4.31 -3.30
C ILE A 50 1.38 3.02 -2.57
N ALA A 51 1.61 3.08 -1.25
CA ALA A 51 1.88 1.92 -0.43
C ALA A 51 0.78 0.86 -0.55
N ALA A 52 -0.49 1.26 -0.52
CA ALA A 52 -1.61 0.31 -0.66
C ALA A 52 -1.59 -0.44 -2.01
N VAL A 53 -1.25 0.24 -3.11
CA VAL A 53 -1.10 -0.41 -4.43
C VAL A 53 0.09 -1.35 -4.46
N ARG A 54 1.25 -0.92 -3.94
CA ARG A 54 2.46 -1.73 -3.85
C ARG A 54 2.23 -3.01 -3.05
N GLU A 55 1.67 -2.88 -1.85
CA GLU A 55 1.38 -4.02 -0.96
C GLU A 55 0.33 -4.97 -1.57
N CYS A 56 -0.66 -4.44 -2.29
CA CYS A 56 -1.62 -5.28 -3.03
C CYS A 56 -0.93 -6.11 -4.12
N PHE A 57 0.01 -5.50 -4.84
CA PHE A 57 0.79 -6.22 -5.84
C PHE A 57 1.72 -7.27 -5.19
N GLU A 58 2.44 -6.91 -4.12
CA GLU A 58 3.40 -7.80 -3.44
C GLU A 58 2.72 -9.00 -2.77
N GLU A 59 1.57 -8.81 -2.11
CA GLU A 59 0.90 -9.88 -1.36
C GLU A 59 -0.14 -10.66 -2.18
N ALA A 60 -0.72 -10.05 -3.23
CA ALA A 60 -1.80 -10.67 -4.01
C ALA A 60 -1.54 -10.78 -5.52
N ASN A 61 -0.46 -10.19 -6.05
CA ASN A 61 -0.13 -10.15 -7.49
C ASN A 61 -1.25 -9.52 -8.36
N ILE A 62 -1.89 -8.46 -7.85
CA ILE A 62 -2.96 -7.73 -8.55
C ILE A 62 -2.54 -6.26 -8.71
N LEU A 63 -2.73 -5.69 -9.91
CA LEU A 63 -2.49 -4.28 -10.24
C LEU A 63 -3.67 -3.70 -11.03
#